data_AF-A0A352KVB7-F1
#
_entry.id   AF-A0A352KVB7-F1
#
_cell.length_a   1.000
_cell.length_b   1.000
_cell.length_c   1.000
_cell.angle_alpha   90.00
_cell.angle_beta   90.00
_cell.angle_gamma   90.00
#
_symmetry.space_group_name_H-M   'P 1'
#
loop_
_entity.id
_entity.type
_entity.pdbx_description
1 polymer ?
#
loop_
_entity_poly.entity_id
_entity_poly.type
_entity_poly.pdbx_seq_one_letter_code
_entity_poly.pdbx_strand_id
1 'polypeptide(L)'
;MSDNLLQRSVTTSVARNLASTTKTAPRMMSITPRYLLSMLPWVQVDGGTYRVNRTKVELSKAERIPVDILDGACSFAPEALRSVPL
;
A
#
# COMPACT_ATOMS: atom_id res chain seq x y z
N MET A 1 -3.32 81.82 2.45
CA MET A 1 -2.37 80.83 1.92
C MET A 1 -1.90 79.98 3.09
N SER A 2 -2.52 78.83 3.31
CA SER A 2 -2.13 77.88 4.37
C SER A 2 -2.07 76.49 3.76
N ASP A 3 -0.85 76.05 3.44
CA ASP A 3 -0.55 74.71 2.94
C ASP A 3 -0.95 73.66 3.98
N ASN A 4 -1.99 72.89 3.68
CA ASN A 4 -2.45 71.80 4.54
C ASN A 4 -1.70 70.50 4.19
N LEU A 5 -0.46 70.41 4.67
CA LEU A 5 0.37 69.20 4.63
C LEU A 5 0.20 68.33 5.90
N LEU A 6 -0.97 68.36 6.55
CA LEU A 6 -1.24 67.55 7.74
C LEU A 6 -1.83 66.20 7.34
N GLN A 7 -1.02 65.14 7.47
CA GLN A 7 -1.45 63.78 7.22
C GLN A 7 -2.56 63.37 8.22
N ARG A 8 -3.78 63.16 7.73
CA ARG A 8 -4.99 62.85 8.54
C ARG A 8 -5.23 61.36 8.75
N SER A 9 -4.36 60.50 8.23
CA SER A 9 -4.48 59.06 8.30
C SER A 9 -3.19 58.41 8.82
N VAL A 10 -3.34 57.26 9.43
CA VAL A 10 -2.21 56.47 9.92
C VAL A 10 -1.39 55.94 8.74
N THR A 11 -0.07 55.95 8.85
CA THR A 11 0.83 55.32 7.86
C THR A 11 0.68 53.80 7.89
N THR A 12 1.06 53.12 6.80
CA THR A 12 0.98 51.66 6.71
C THR A 12 1.80 50.93 7.80
N SER A 13 2.94 51.49 8.21
CA SER A 13 3.77 50.95 9.30
C SER A 13 3.06 51.03 10.66
N VAL A 14 2.41 52.16 10.96
CA VAL A 14 1.68 52.34 12.23
C VAL A 14 0.38 51.54 12.21
N ALA A 15 -0.32 51.47 11.07
CA ALA A 15 -1.52 50.66 10.92
C ALA A 15 -1.24 49.15 11.12
N ARG A 16 -0.05 48.67 10.74
CA ARG A 16 0.36 47.27 10.96
C ARG A 16 0.44 46.89 12.44
N ASN A 17 0.85 47.81 13.31
CA ASN A 17 0.92 47.57 14.75
C ASN A 17 -0.46 47.42 15.39
N LEU A 18 -1.51 47.95 14.75
CA LEU A 18 -2.90 47.85 15.20
C LEU A 18 -3.63 46.65 14.58
N ALA A 19 -3.05 46.00 13.57
CA ALA A 19 -3.65 44.88 12.86
C ALA A 19 -3.30 43.55 13.56
N SER A 20 -4.26 42.62 13.60
CA SER A 20 -3.99 41.25 14.02
C SER A 20 -3.34 40.44 12.90
N THR A 21 -2.37 39.61 13.24
CA THR A 21 -1.75 38.68 12.29
C THR A 21 -2.38 37.31 12.40
N THR A 22 -2.91 36.78 11.31
CA THR A 22 -3.33 35.38 11.24
C THR A 22 -2.11 34.48 11.35
N LYS A 23 -2.11 33.57 12.33
CA LYS A 23 -1.08 32.55 12.51
C LYS A 23 -1.60 31.21 12.02
N THR A 24 -0.82 30.55 11.17
CA THR A 24 -1.11 29.18 10.74
C THR A 24 -0.69 28.18 11.81
N ALA A 25 -1.30 27.00 11.82
CA ALA A 25 -0.81 25.88 12.61
C ALA A 25 0.64 25.52 12.21
N PRO A 26 1.45 24.96 13.12
CA PRO A 26 2.77 24.43 12.78
C PRO A 26 2.69 23.41 11.64
N ARG A 27 3.49 23.61 10.58
CA ARG A 27 3.59 22.69 9.44
C ARG A 27 4.89 21.89 9.55
N MET A 28 4.79 20.56 9.51
CA MET A 28 5.94 19.66 9.58
C MET A 28 6.17 19.01 8.21
N MET A 29 7.34 19.27 7.60
CA MET A 29 7.66 18.82 6.24
C MET A 29 7.79 17.31 6.07
N SER A 30 7.97 16.57 7.16
CA SER A 30 8.00 15.11 7.12
C SER A 30 6.61 14.46 7.06
N ILE A 31 5.52 15.24 7.18
CA ILE A 31 4.17 14.71 7.01
C ILE A 31 3.94 14.38 5.53
N THR A 32 3.72 13.10 5.25
CA THR A 32 3.34 12.58 3.94
C THR A 32 1.89 12.07 3.95
N PRO A 33 1.24 11.84 2.79
CA PRO A 33 -0.15 11.36 2.71
C PRO A 33 -0.40 9.96 3.30
N ARG A 34 0.64 9.13 3.45
CA ARG A 34 0.56 7.75 3.97
C ARG A 34 -0.41 6.83 3.20
N TYR A 35 -0.42 6.94 1.87
CA TYR A 35 -1.36 6.23 0.98
C TYR A 35 -1.43 4.70 1.17
N LEU A 36 -0.29 4.04 1.42
CA LEU A 36 -0.29 2.60 1.69
C LEU A 36 -1.19 2.25 2.88
N LEU A 37 -1.03 2.97 4.01
CA LEU A 37 -1.81 2.72 5.20
C LEU A 37 -3.31 2.98 4.97
N SER A 38 -3.69 3.92 4.12
CA SER A 38 -5.11 4.14 3.80
C SER A 38 -5.73 3.06 2.89
N MET A 39 -4.91 2.37 2.11
CA MET A 39 -5.38 1.36 1.15
C MET A 39 -5.35 -0.08 1.69
N LEU A 40 -4.62 -0.32 2.79
CA LEU A 40 -4.58 -1.65 3.39
C LEU A 40 -5.96 -2.04 3.96
N PRO A 41 -6.40 -3.30 3.75
CA PRO A 41 -7.65 -3.80 4.31
C PRO A 41 -7.44 -4.14 5.80
N TRP A 42 -7.54 -3.13 6.66
CA TRP A 42 -7.36 -3.31 8.10
C TRP A 42 -8.41 -4.28 8.66
N VAL A 43 -7.93 -5.30 9.37
CA VAL A 43 -8.75 -6.28 10.08
C VAL A 43 -8.56 -6.08 11.58
N GLN A 44 -9.66 -5.90 12.31
CA GLN A 44 -9.63 -5.80 13.77
C GLN A 44 -9.39 -7.18 14.39
N VAL A 45 -8.51 -7.25 15.40
CA VAL A 45 -8.13 -8.52 16.06
C VAL A 45 -8.18 -8.33 17.58
N ASP A 46 -9.31 -8.70 18.18
CA ASP A 46 -9.58 -8.45 19.61
C ASP A 46 -8.55 -9.06 20.56
N GLY A 47 -8.01 -10.24 20.21
CA GLY A 47 -7.00 -10.94 21.01
C GLY A 47 -5.54 -10.63 20.64
N GLY A 48 -5.30 -9.66 19.75
CA GLY A 48 -3.96 -9.29 19.27
C GLY A 48 -3.21 -10.37 18.46
N THR A 49 -3.82 -11.54 18.26
CA THR A 49 -3.23 -12.68 17.55
C THR A 49 -3.99 -12.95 16.26
N TYR A 50 -3.40 -12.66 15.10
CA TYR A 50 -3.96 -12.97 13.79
C TYR A 50 -3.40 -14.28 13.26
N ARG A 51 -4.21 -15.34 13.25
CA ARG A 51 -3.80 -16.66 12.74
C ARG A 51 -4.35 -16.90 11.33
N VAL A 52 -3.45 -17.14 10.38
CA VAL A 52 -3.79 -17.53 9.01
C VAL A 52 -3.65 -19.04 8.85
N ASN A 53 -4.77 -19.74 8.73
CA ASN A 53 -4.76 -21.16 8.37
C ASN A 53 -4.71 -21.28 6.84
N ARG A 54 -3.80 -22.12 6.32
CA ARG A 54 -3.70 -22.45 4.90
C ARG A 54 -3.98 -23.93 4.71
N THR A 55 -4.86 -24.27 3.80
CA THR A 55 -5.07 -25.67 3.39
C THR A 55 -3.88 -26.12 2.57
N LYS A 56 -3.22 -27.19 2.99
CA LYS A 56 -2.22 -27.87 2.16
C LYS A 56 -2.95 -28.69 1.10
N VAL A 57 -2.67 -28.46 -0.17
CA VAL A 57 -3.09 -29.37 -1.23
C VAL A 57 -2.06 -30.47 -1.28
N GLU A 58 -2.43 -31.68 -0.84
CA GLU A 58 -1.61 -32.85 -1.09
C GLU A 58 -1.98 -33.40 -2.47
N LEU A 59 -1.03 -33.31 -3.39
CA LEU A 59 -1.08 -34.05 -4.64
C LEU A 59 -1.00 -35.53 -4.31
N SER A 60 -1.76 -36.36 -5.03
CA SER A 60 -1.62 -37.81 -4.95
C SER A 60 -0.15 -38.17 -5.20
N LYS A 61 0.38 -39.14 -4.43
CA LYS A 61 1.77 -39.59 -4.59
C LYS A 61 2.00 -39.99 -6.05
N ALA A 62 3.04 -39.42 -6.68
CA ALA A 62 3.40 -39.77 -8.04
C ALA A 62 3.60 -41.28 -8.17
N GLU A 63 2.82 -41.91 -9.05
CA GLU A 63 2.93 -43.32 -9.34
C GLU A 63 3.99 -43.55 -10.44
N ARG A 64 4.65 -44.70 -10.42
CA ARG A 64 5.61 -45.03 -11.48
C ARG A 64 4.86 -45.37 -12.76
N ILE A 65 5.23 -44.71 -13.85
CA ILE A 65 4.70 -45.01 -15.18
C ILE A 65 5.47 -46.21 -15.74
N PRO A 66 4.81 -47.31 -16.15
CA PRO A 66 5.46 -48.39 -16.86
C PRO A 66 5.93 -47.91 -18.23
N VAL A 67 7.16 -48.27 -18.59
CA VAL A 67 7.78 -47.94 -19.90
C VAL A 67 8.17 -49.24 -20.57
N ASP A 68 7.65 -49.46 -21.77
CA ASP A 68 7.98 -50.57 -22.62
C ASP A 68 9.14 -50.16 -23.54
N ILE A 69 10.18 -50.99 -23.60
CA ILE A 69 11.36 -50.77 -24.43
C ILE A 69 11.34 -51.81 -25.54
N LEU A 70 11.17 -51.37 -26.79
CA LEU A 70 11.22 -52.21 -27.99
C LEU A 70 12.21 -51.61 -28.98
N ASP A 71 13.18 -52.41 -29.43
CA ASP A 71 14.19 -52.02 -30.43
C ASP A 71 14.93 -50.70 -30.13
N GLY A 72 15.14 -50.40 -28.84
CA GLY A 72 15.80 -49.17 -28.38
C GLY A 72 14.89 -47.94 -28.34
N ALA A 73 13.62 -48.07 -28.73
CA ALA A 73 12.60 -47.04 -28.55
C ALA A 73 11.83 -47.25 -27.24
N CYS A 74 11.66 -46.19 -26.45
CA CYS A 74 10.84 -46.18 -25.25
C CYS A 74 9.40 -45.76 -25.59
N SER A 75 8.42 -46.54 -25.15
CA SER A 75 7.00 -46.24 -25.29
C SER A 75 6.26 -46.45 -23.98
N PHE A 76 5.10 -45.81 -23.80
CA PHE A 76 4.23 -45.99 -22.65
C PHE A 76 2.78 -45.78 -23.08
N ALA A 77 1.85 -46.39 -22.35
CA ALA A 77 0.41 -46.22 -22.61
C ALA A 77 -0.03 -44.77 -22.27
N PRO A 78 -0.75 -44.06 -23.15
CA PRO A 78 -1.25 -42.71 -22.87
C PRO A 78 -2.07 -42.60 -21.57
N GLU A 79 -2.77 -43.67 -21.20
CA GLU A 79 -3.57 -43.78 -19.97
C GLU A 79 -2.71 -43.66 -18.72
N ALA A 80 -1.43 -44.05 -18.79
CA ALA A 80 -0.49 -43.99 -17.66
C ALA A 80 -0.14 -42.54 -17.26
N LEU A 81 -0.38 -41.54 -18.13
CA LEU A 81 -0.20 -40.13 -17.77
C LEU A 81 -1.28 -39.60 -16.82
N ARG A 82 -2.41 -40.32 -16.65
CA ARG A 82 -3.50 -39.89 -15.77
C ARG A 82 -3.13 -39.94 -14.28
N SER A 83 -2.07 -40.66 -13.90
CA SER A 83 -1.58 -40.74 -12.53
C SER A 83 -0.60 -39.61 -12.17
N VAL A 84 -0.23 -38.76 -13.14
CA VAL A 84 0.63 -37.60 -12.92
C VAL A 84 -0.20 -36.47 -12.29
N PRO A 85 0.11 -36.04 -11.05
CA PRO A 85 -0.58 -34.90 -10.45
C PRO A 85 -0.19 -33.60 -11.18
N LEU A 86 -1.17 -32.74 -11.48
CA LEU A 86 -0.97 -31.38 -12.01
C LEU A 86 -0.70 -30.36 -10.90
#